data_AF-A0A662VI56-F1
#
_entry.id   AF-A0A662VI56-F1
#
_cell.length_a   1.000
_cell.length_b   1.000
_cell.length_c   1.000
_cell.angle_alpha   90.00
_cell.angle_beta   90.00
_cell.angle_gamma   90.00
#
_symmetry.space_group_name_H-M   'P 1'
#
loop_
_entity.id
_entity.type
_entity.pdbx_description
1 polymer ?
#
loop_
_entity_poly.entity_id
_entity_poly.type
_entity_poly.pdbx_seq_one_letter_code
_entity_poly.pdbx_strand_id
1 'polypeptide(L)'
;ALLSIANAVKEFELRGLLLLRGDKPVEGVIVNDIGSEEALILLRKKGYNFPIGLLLSLNYPLERIIDRVSMKADFYYVLNYSDHKFDILREVSKAARKNGSKIYVFILLGIGKNLKLFKKLEQPFIYPEELYETLLKLRDIVDGIILSSPLDPVRGINVLMKYAI
;
A
#
# COMPACT_ATOMS: atom_id res chain seq x y z
N ALA A 1 21.40 -7.35 -2.48
CA ALA A 1 20.01 -7.87 -2.50
C ALA A 1 19.12 -7.17 -3.54
N LEU A 2 18.94 -5.84 -3.49
CA LEU A 2 18.01 -5.10 -4.37
C LEU A 2 18.13 -5.43 -5.87
N LEU A 3 19.34 -5.33 -6.44
CA LEU A 3 19.54 -5.57 -7.88
C LEU A 3 19.25 -7.02 -8.28
N SER A 4 19.56 -7.98 -7.40
CA SER A 4 19.24 -9.39 -7.63
C SER A 4 17.73 -9.63 -7.68
N ILE A 5 16.96 -8.97 -6.80
CA ILE A 5 15.50 -9.02 -6.82
C ILE A 5 14.95 -8.34 -8.08
N ALA A 6 15.49 -7.18 -8.46
CA ALA A 6 15.08 -6.50 -9.69
C ALA A 6 15.36 -7.33 -10.95
N ASN A 7 16.49 -8.04 -10.99
CA ASN A 7 16.77 -8.99 -12.07
C ASN A 7 15.77 -10.14 -12.08
N ALA A 8 15.39 -10.70 -10.92
CA ALA A 8 14.37 -11.74 -10.85
C ALA A 8 13.01 -11.22 -11.34
N VAL A 9 12.59 -10.01 -10.93
CA VAL A 9 11.35 -9.38 -11.42
C VAL A 9 11.36 -9.27 -12.94
N LYS A 10 12.48 -8.87 -13.53
CA LYS A 10 12.64 -8.78 -14.98
C LYS A 10 12.63 -10.15 -15.67
N GLU A 11 13.43 -11.10 -15.18
CA GLU A 11 13.62 -12.41 -15.80
C GLU A 11 12.36 -13.27 -15.76
N PHE A 12 11.60 -13.19 -14.66
CA PHE A 12 10.34 -13.91 -14.49
C PHE A 12 9.11 -13.10 -14.92
N GLU A 13 9.31 -11.96 -15.58
CA GLU A 13 8.24 -11.08 -16.09
C GLU A 13 7.18 -10.74 -15.03
N LEU A 14 7.62 -10.53 -13.79
CA LEU A 14 6.71 -10.15 -12.71
C LEU A 14 6.16 -8.74 -12.97
N ARG A 15 4.89 -8.54 -12.62
CA ARG A 15 4.13 -7.31 -12.95
C ARG A 15 4.60 -6.05 -12.23
N GLY A 16 5.48 -6.18 -11.25
CA GLY A 16 6.08 -5.03 -10.59
C GLY A 16 6.79 -5.38 -9.29
N LEU A 17 7.37 -4.35 -8.69
CA LEU A 17 8.14 -4.42 -7.45
C LEU A 17 7.69 -3.32 -6.49
N LEU A 18 7.19 -3.70 -5.31
CA LEU A 18 6.92 -2.76 -4.23
C LEU A 18 8.16 -2.64 -3.34
N LEU A 19 8.72 -1.43 -3.24
CA LEU A 19 9.89 -1.17 -2.40
C LEU A 19 9.47 -0.86 -0.97
N LEU A 20 10.02 -1.63 -0.04
CA LEU A 20 9.77 -1.52 1.40
C LEU A 20 11.09 -1.22 2.10
N ARG A 21 11.05 -0.37 3.14
CA ARG A 21 12.16 -0.26 4.09
C ARG A 21 12.19 -1.43 5.07
N GLY A 22 11.02 -2.03 5.33
CA GLY A 22 10.83 -3.02 6.38
C GLY A 22 10.77 -2.39 7.77
N ASP A 23 10.34 -3.19 8.74
CA ASP A 23 10.35 -2.81 10.14
C ASP A 23 11.75 -2.96 10.74
N LYS A 24 12.01 -2.25 11.84
CA LYS A 24 13.24 -2.43 12.60
C LYS A 24 13.28 -3.88 13.14
N PRO A 25 14.37 -4.63 12.92
CA PRO A 25 14.46 -5.99 13.43
C PRO A 25 14.48 -6.01 14.97
N VAL A 26 13.89 -7.05 15.56
CA VAL A 26 13.90 -7.27 17.03
C VAL A 26 15.32 -7.58 17.50
N GLU A 27 16.09 -8.31 16.69
CA GLU A 27 17.50 -8.64 16.93
C GLU A 27 18.34 -8.36 15.67
N GLY A 28 19.56 -7.86 15.87
CA GLY A 28 20.50 -7.56 14.78
C GLY A 28 20.67 -6.07 14.47
N VAL A 29 21.45 -5.78 13.43
CA VAL A 29 21.82 -4.42 13.02
C VAL A 29 20.85 -3.90 11.97
N ILE A 30 20.40 -2.65 12.12
CA ILE A 30 19.63 -1.95 11.09
C ILE A 30 20.57 -1.66 9.92
N VAL A 31 20.31 -2.29 8.77
CA VAL A 31 20.98 -1.94 7.53
C VAL A 31 20.31 -0.68 6.98
N ASN A 32 20.98 0.46 7.08
CA ASN A 32 20.48 1.76 6.59
C ASN A 32 21.02 2.14 5.21
N ASP A 33 21.53 1.18 4.44
CA ASP A 33 22.32 1.45 3.24
C ASP A 33 21.54 2.18 2.14
N ILE A 34 20.23 1.94 2.03
CA ILE A 34 19.39 2.60 1.01
C ILE A 34 17.92 2.67 1.45
N GLY A 35 17.29 3.85 1.33
CA GLY A 35 15.85 4.02 1.51
C GLY A 35 15.08 3.62 0.25
N SER A 36 13.74 3.58 0.34
CA SER A 36 12.90 3.18 -0.79
C SER A 36 12.98 4.17 -1.96
N GLU A 37 13.13 5.46 -1.65
CA GLU A 37 13.32 6.54 -2.63
C GLU A 37 14.65 6.41 -3.39
N GLU A 38 15.75 6.20 -2.67
CA GLU A 38 17.06 6.00 -3.28
C GLU A 38 17.09 4.70 -4.11
N ALA A 39 16.40 3.66 -3.63
CA ALA A 39 16.24 2.41 -4.37
C ALA A 39 15.46 2.61 -5.68
N LEU A 40 14.37 3.40 -5.68
CA LEU A 40 13.64 3.76 -6.89
C LEU A 40 14.54 4.47 -7.90
N ILE A 41 15.27 5.51 -7.46
CA ILE A 41 16.19 6.28 -8.30
C ILE A 41 17.27 5.36 -8.90
N LEU A 42 17.88 4.50 -8.07
CA LEU A 42 18.91 3.57 -8.50
C LEU A 42 18.40 2.61 -9.58
N LEU A 43 17.22 2.01 -9.37
CA LEU A 43 16.64 1.07 -10.33
C LEU A 43 16.31 1.76 -11.66
N ARG A 44 15.76 2.99 -11.62
CA ARG A 44 15.51 3.76 -12.85
C ARG A 44 16.80 4.12 -13.58
N LYS A 45 17.83 4.57 -12.86
CA LYS A 45 19.15 4.86 -13.44
C LYS A 45 19.81 3.62 -14.07
N LYS A 46 19.51 2.43 -13.55
CA LYS A 46 19.97 1.14 -14.11
C LYS A 46 19.15 0.66 -15.31
N GLY A 47 18.09 1.38 -15.70
CA GLY A 47 17.29 1.08 -16.88
C GLY A 47 16.18 0.03 -16.66
N TYR A 48 15.81 -0.28 -15.41
CA TYR A 48 14.66 -1.14 -15.16
C TYR A 48 13.34 -0.43 -15.50
N ASN A 49 12.54 -1.05 -16.36
CA ASN A 49 11.32 -0.49 -16.95
C ASN A 49 10.02 -1.18 -16.46
N PHE A 50 10.10 -2.17 -15.58
CA PHE A 50 8.91 -2.74 -14.94
C PHE A 50 8.30 -1.75 -13.92
N PRO A 51 7.01 -1.93 -13.56
CA PRO A 51 6.35 -1.11 -12.56
C PRO A 51 7.03 -1.17 -11.17
N ILE A 52 7.37 -0.03 -10.59
CA ILE A 52 7.97 0.10 -9.25
C ILE A 52 7.05 0.96 -8.40
N GLY A 53 6.71 0.45 -7.21
CA GLY A 53 5.83 1.14 -6.27
C GLY A 53 6.49 1.47 -4.94
N LEU A 54 5.85 2.39 -4.21
CA LEU A 54 6.24 2.81 -2.86
C LEU A 54 5.07 2.69 -1.89
N LEU A 55 5.37 2.47 -0.60
CA LEU A 55 4.39 2.67 0.46
C LEU A 55 4.16 4.15 0.75
N LEU A 56 2.91 4.50 1.06
CA LEU A 56 2.51 5.74 1.70
C LEU A 56 1.72 5.40 2.97
N SER A 57 1.94 6.12 4.05
CA SER A 57 1.09 6.02 5.24
C SER A 57 0.31 7.32 5.42
N LEU A 58 -1.01 7.20 5.60
CA LEU A 58 -1.87 8.34 5.92
C LEU A 58 -1.75 8.78 7.39
N ASN A 59 -0.81 8.23 8.16
CA ASN A 59 -0.44 8.76 9.48
C ASN A 59 0.51 9.96 9.38
N TYR A 60 1.14 10.18 8.23
CA TYR A 60 2.00 11.35 8.03
C TYR A 60 1.19 12.59 7.63
N PRO A 61 1.73 13.81 7.89
CA PRO A 61 1.14 15.04 7.37
C PRO A 61 1.03 15.02 5.83
N LEU A 62 -0.01 15.66 5.30
CA LEU A 62 -0.29 15.68 3.86
C LEU A 62 0.92 16.13 3.03
N GLU A 63 1.59 17.21 3.44
CA GLU A 63 2.78 17.76 2.77
C GLU A 63 3.85 16.68 2.54
N ARG A 64 4.19 15.93 3.59
CA ARG A 64 5.17 14.84 3.53
C ARG A 64 4.73 13.71 2.60
N ILE A 65 3.43 13.42 2.54
CA ILE A 65 2.90 12.41 1.62
C ILE A 65 3.02 12.91 0.18
N ILE A 66 2.69 14.18 -0.08
CA ILE A 66 2.78 14.80 -1.40
C ILE A 66 4.23 14.87 -1.89
N ASP A 67 5.18 15.21 -1.02
CA ASP A 67 6.61 15.16 -1.34
C ASP A 67 7.03 13.77 -1.80
N ARG A 68 6.56 12.72 -1.12
CA ARG A 68 6.83 11.33 -1.52
C ARG A 68 6.14 10.95 -2.83
N VAL A 69 4.94 11.46 -3.09
CA VAL A 69 4.24 11.28 -4.39
C VAL A 69 4.97 11.95 -5.55
N SER A 70 5.70 13.04 -5.27
CA SER A 70 6.51 13.76 -6.27
C SER A 70 7.67 12.91 -6.83
N MET A 71 8.01 11.79 -6.18
CA MET A 71 9.01 10.83 -6.66
C MET A 71 8.58 10.04 -7.90
N LYS A 72 7.29 10.14 -8.29
CA LYS A 72 6.74 9.51 -9.52
C LYS A 72 7.00 8.00 -9.61
N ALA A 73 6.81 7.28 -8.50
CA ALA A 73 6.67 5.82 -8.56
C ALA A 73 5.46 5.46 -9.44
N ASP A 74 5.45 4.29 -10.10
CA ASP A 74 4.34 3.94 -11.00
C ASP A 74 3.05 3.64 -10.23
N PHE A 75 3.19 3.22 -8.97
CA PHE A 75 2.06 3.01 -8.09
C PHE A 75 2.42 3.25 -6.62
N TYR A 76 1.40 3.50 -5.80
CA TYR A 76 1.53 3.64 -4.36
C TYR A 76 0.58 2.71 -3.63
N TYR A 77 1.09 2.06 -2.59
CA TYR A 77 0.28 1.29 -1.64
C TYR A 77 0.05 2.15 -0.40
N VAL A 78 -1.20 2.53 -0.18
CA VAL A 78 -1.59 3.46 0.87
C VAL A 78 -2.05 2.69 2.10
N LEU A 79 -1.37 2.89 3.21
CA LEU A 79 -1.63 2.27 4.51
C LEU A 79 -2.38 3.22 5.43
N ASN A 80 -2.95 2.65 6.50
CA ASN A 80 -3.59 3.37 7.61
C ASN A 80 -4.80 4.22 7.18
N TYR A 81 -5.54 3.75 6.17
CA TYR A 81 -6.80 4.33 5.78
C TYR A 81 -7.90 4.13 6.83
N SER A 82 -8.73 5.14 6.97
CA SER A 82 -9.91 5.23 7.82
C SER A 82 -10.80 6.34 7.27
N ASP A 83 -12.09 6.31 7.58
CA ASP A 83 -13.06 7.27 6.98
C ASP A 83 -12.68 8.73 7.25
N HIS A 84 -12.15 9.04 8.44
CA HIS A 84 -11.67 10.38 8.81
C HIS A 84 -10.46 10.88 8.02
N LYS A 85 -9.80 10.02 7.24
CA LYS A 85 -8.66 10.38 6.36
C LYS A 85 -9.04 10.42 4.88
N PHE A 86 -10.34 10.33 4.57
CA PHE A 86 -10.81 10.31 3.20
C PHE A 86 -10.38 11.55 2.41
N ASP A 87 -10.49 12.74 2.98
CA ASP A 87 -10.07 13.98 2.30
C ASP A 87 -8.55 14.00 2.01
N ILE A 88 -7.73 13.51 2.95
CA ILE A 88 -6.28 13.37 2.75
C ILE A 88 -6.02 12.41 1.58
N LEU A 89 -6.66 11.24 1.60
CA LEU A 89 -6.52 10.25 0.51
C LEU A 89 -6.95 10.84 -0.85
N ARG A 90 -8.02 11.64 -0.89
CA ARG A 90 -8.49 12.29 -2.11
C ARG A 90 -7.41 13.21 -2.70
N GLU A 91 -6.78 14.05 -1.88
CA GLU A 91 -5.72 14.95 -2.34
C GLU A 91 -4.47 14.19 -2.79
N VAL A 92 -4.07 13.15 -2.04
CA VAL A 92 -2.97 12.24 -2.43
C VAL A 92 -3.26 11.57 -3.78
N SER A 93 -4.49 11.11 -4.00
CA SER A 93 -4.89 10.44 -5.23
C SER A 93 -4.89 11.37 -6.44
N LYS A 94 -5.32 12.63 -6.26
CA LYS A 94 -5.21 13.66 -7.31
C LYS A 94 -3.76 13.92 -7.69
N ALA A 95 -2.88 14.08 -6.70
CA ALA A 95 -1.46 14.32 -6.92
C ALA A 95 -0.77 13.15 -7.64
N ALA A 96 -1.07 11.91 -7.23
CA ALA A 96 -0.54 10.71 -7.87
C ALA A 96 -1.02 10.57 -9.32
N ARG A 97 -2.31 10.77 -9.59
CA ARG A 97 -2.86 10.71 -10.96
C ARG A 97 -2.25 11.77 -11.88
N LYS A 98 -1.99 12.98 -11.38
CA LYS A 98 -1.29 14.03 -12.15
C LYS A 98 0.11 13.58 -12.60
N ASN A 99 0.75 12.71 -11.84
CA ASN A 99 2.06 12.13 -12.15
C ASN A 99 1.98 10.82 -12.96
N GLY A 100 0.78 10.35 -13.32
CA GLY A 100 0.57 9.06 -13.99
C GLY A 100 0.70 7.85 -13.07
N SER A 101 0.76 8.05 -11.75
CA SER A 101 0.87 6.99 -10.76
C SER A 101 -0.49 6.43 -10.37
N LYS A 102 -0.55 5.12 -10.10
CA LYS A 102 -1.74 4.44 -9.54
C LYS A 102 -1.77 4.47 -8.02
N ILE A 103 -2.95 4.48 -7.42
CA ILE A 103 -3.16 4.36 -5.97
C ILE A 103 -3.90 3.06 -5.65
N TYR A 104 -3.32 2.28 -4.74
CA TYR A 104 -3.95 1.10 -4.16
C TYR A 104 -4.09 1.28 -2.65
N VAL A 105 -5.32 1.30 -2.14
CA VAL A 105 -5.55 1.44 -0.69
C VAL A 105 -5.61 0.09 -0.01
N PHE A 106 -4.83 -0.04 1.06
CA PHE A 106 -4.82 -1.23 1.91
C PHE A 106 -5.85 -1.10 3.03
N ILE A 107 -6.79 -2.05 3.06
CA ILE A 107 -7.87 -2.10 4.03
C ILE A 107 -7.73 -3.37 4.86
N LEU A 108 -7.68 -3.21 6.17
CA LEU A 108 -7.76 -4.31 7.12
C LEU A 108 -9.24 -4.62 7.41
N LEU A 109 -9.63 -5.87 7.17
CA LEU A 109 -10.98 -6.36 7.47
C LEU A 109 -10.99 -7.04 8.84
N GLY A 110 -11.63 -6.38 9.81
CA GLY A 110 -11.78 -6.83 11.18
C GLY A 110 -12.80 -7.97 11.32
N ILE A 111 -12.32 -9.21 11.34
CA ILE A 111 -13.13 -10.41 11.52
C ILE A 111 -12.50 -11.41 12.48
N GLY A 112 -13.33 -11.98 13.35
CA GLY A 112 -12.95 -13.09 14.21
C GLY A 112 -11.69 -12.81 15.04
N LYS A 113 -10.66 -13.64 14.84
CA LYS A 113 -9.43 -13.64 15.65
C LYS A 113 -8.53 -12.42 15.40
N ASN A 114 -8.64 -11.76 14.25
CA ASN A 114 -7.75 -10.64 13.90
C ASN A 114 -8.14 -9.30 14.56
N LEU A 115 -9.38 -9.17 15.05
CA LEU A 115 -9.85 -7.96 15.73
C LEU A 115 -8.98 -7.62 16.95
N LYS A 116 -8.62 -8.63 17.75
CA LYS A 116 -7.74 -8.44 18.92
C LYS A 116 -6.33 -7.99 18.49
N LEU A 117 -5.83 -8.53 17.37
CA LEU A 117 -4.53 -8.17 16.82
C LEU A 117 -4.53 -6.71 16.36
N PHE A 118 -5.53 -6.28 15.59
CA PHE A 118 -5.60 -4.91 15.08
C PHE A 118 -5.73 -3.88 16.19
N LYS A 119 -6.55 -4.16 17.20
CA LYS A 119 -6.65 -3.31 18.40
C LYS A 119 -5.33 -3.21 19.14
N LYS A 120 -4.59 -4.32 19.29
CA LYS A 120 -3.27 -4.33 19.94
C LYS A 120 -2.22 -3.55 19.15
N LEU A 121 -2.27 -3.60 17.83
CA LEU A 121 -1.34 -2.91 16.92
C LEU A 121 -1.78 -1.48 16.58
N GLU A 122 -2.89 -1.02 17.17
CA GLU A 122 -3.52 0.28 16.89
C GLU A 122 -3.70 0.56 15.39
N GLN A 123 -3.96 -0.51 14.62
CA GLN A 123 -4.17 -0.39 13.18
C GLN A 123 -5.63 -0.06 12.90
N PRO A 124 -5.93 0.90 12.02
CA PRO A 124 -7.29 1.13 11.58
C PRO A 124 -7.77 -0.07 10.75
N PHE A 125 -9.00 -0.50 11.00
CA PHE A 125 -9.66 -1.57 10.28
C PHE A 125 -11.14 -1.20 10.11
N ILE A 126 -11.80 -1.86 9.18
CA ILE A 126 -13.25 -1.76 9.00
C ILE A 126 -13.91 -3.10 9.31
N TYR A 127 -15.16 -3.07 9.72
CA TYR A 127 -15.98 -4.26 9.89
C TYR A 127 -16.61 -4.70 8.56
N PRO A 128 -16.98 -5.99 8.40
CA PRO A 128 -17.66 -6.48 7.20
C PRO A 128 -18.87 -5.67 6.75
N GLU A 129 -19.64 -5.15 7.71
CA GLU A 129 -20.86 -4.39 7.47
C GLU A 129 -20.57 -3.02 6.84
N GLU A 130 -19.38 -2.47 7.08
CA GLU A 130 -18.92 -1.18 6.53
C GLU A 130 -18.24 -1.32 5.17
N LEU A 131 -17.94 -2.55 4.73
CA LEU A 131 -17.13 -2.80 3.55
C LEU A 131 -17.78 -2.20 2.31
N TYR A 132 -19.07 -2.46 2.07
CA TYR A 132 -19.75 -2.00 0.85
C TYR A 132 -19.69 -0.48 0.68
N GLU A 133 -20.09 0.26 1.71
CA GLU A 133 -20.05 1.73 1.72
C GLU A 133 -18.62 2.25 1.54
N THR A 134 -17.65 1.59 2.16
CA THR A 134 -16.23 1.95 1.99
C THR A 134 -15.77 1.73 0.54
N LEU A 135 -16.13 0.61 -0.08
CA LEU A 135 -15.78 0.33 -1.48
C LEU A 135 -16.43 1.35 -2.44
N LEU A 136 -17.69 1.73 -2.20
CA LEU A 136 -18.39 2.75 -3.00
C LEU A 136 -17.70 4.11 -2.90
N LYS A 137 -17.37 4.57 -1.68
CA LYS A 137 -16.66 5.83 -1.45
C LYS A 137 -15.31 5.88 -2.18
N LEU A 138 -14.61 4.75 -2.27
CA LEU A 138 -13.28 4.67 -2.84
C LEU A 138 -13.26 4.46 -4.37
N ARG A 139 -14.36 4.01 -4.97
CA ARG A 139 -14.46 3.60 -6.39
C ARG A 139 -13.84 4.60 -7.37
N ASP A 140 -14.14 5.88 -7.22
CA ASP A 140 -13.67 6.93 -8.14
C ASP A 140 -12.41 7.65 -7.63
N ILE A 141 -11.90 7.24 -6.46
CA ILE A 141 -10.78 7.86 -5.77
C ILE A 141 -9.48 7.07 -6.00
N VAL A 142 -9.55 5.75 -6.09
CA VAL A 142 -8.37 4.87 -6.14
C VAL A 142 -8.42 3.91 -7.31
N ASP A 143 -7.25 3.43 -7.75
CA ASP A 143 -7.13 2.49 -8.87
C ASP A 143 -7.34 1.03 -8.43
N GLY A 144 -7.35 0.78 -7.12
CA GLY A 144 -7.71 -0.52 -6.58
C GLY A 144 -7.63 -0.57 -5.06
N ILE A 145 -8.11 -1.69 -4.53
CA ILE A 145 -8.18 -1.95 -3.08
C ILE A 145 -7.50 -3.28 -2.80
N ILE A 146 -6.71 -3.28 -1.73
CA ILE A 146 -6.06 -4.47 -1.19
C ILE A 146 -6.75 -4.78 0.11
N LEU A 147 -7.62 -5.78 0.09
CA LEU A 147 -8.31 -6.24 1.29
C LEU A 147 -7.47 -7.31 1.99
N SER A 148 -7.14 -7.07 3.25
CA SER A 148 -6.35 -7.99 4.06
C SER A 148 -7.15 -8.49 5.25
N SER A 149 -7.21 -9.80 5.38
CA SER A 149 -7.83 -10.49 6.52
C SER A 149 -6.87 -11.54 7.09
N PRO A 150 -5.81 -11.09 7.80
CA PRO A 150 -4.85 -11.98 8.41
C PRO A 150 -5.55 -12.90 9.41
N LEU A 151 -5.00 -14.11 9.60
CA LEU A 151 -5.52 -15.16 10.49
C LEU A 151 -6.89 -15.75 10.11
N ASP A 152 -7.62 -15.19 9.15
CA ASP A 152 -8.89 -15.73 8.64
C ASP A 152 -9.15 -15.37 7.16
N PRO A 153 -8.24 -15.75 6.23
CA PRO A 153 -8.30 -15.31 4.83
C PRO A 153 -9.52 -15.86 4.08
N VAL A 154 -9.95 -17.10 4.37
CA VAL A 154 -11.13 -17.73 3.72
C VAL A 154 -12.41 -16.95 4.05
N ARG A 155 -12.58 -16.56 5.32
CA ARG A 155 -13.72 -15.74 5.70
C ARG A 155 -13.66 -14.35 5.10
N GLY A 156 -12.47 -13.76 4.98
CA GLY A 156 -12.27 -12.48 4.28
C GLY A 156 -12.75 -12.54 2.82
N ILE A 157 -12.39 -13.61 2.10
CA ILE A 157 -12.88 -13.86 0.73
C ILE A 157 -14.41 -14.00 0.72
N ASN A 158 -14.98 -14.79 1.63
CA ASN A 158 -16.44 -14.98 1.69
C ASN A 158 -17.19 -13.67 1.95
N VAL A 159 -16.64 -12.75 2.76
CA VAL A 159 -17.21 -11.42 2.96
C VAL A 159 -17.15 -10.61 1.66
N LEU A 160 -15.99 -10.58 0.99
CA LEU A 160 -15.82 -9.85 -0.27
C LEU A 160 -16.76 -10.36 -1.36
N MET A 161 -16.91 -11.68 -1.50
CA MET A 161 -17.75 -12.32 -2.52
C MET A 161 -19.24 -11.97 -2.40
N LYS A 162 -19.71 -11.50 -1.23
CA LYS A 162 -21.09 -10.99 -1.09
C LYS A 162 -21.34 -9.70 -1.88
N TYR A 163 -20.28 -8.98 -2.21
CA TYR A 163 -20.33 -7.68 -2.89
C TYR A 163 -19.76 -7.74 -4.31
N ALA A 164 -19.20 -8.89 -4.72
CA ALA A 164 -18.80 -9.16 -6.08
C ALA A 164 -20.02 -9.67 -6.87
N ILE A 165 -20.95 -8.76 -7.18
CA ILE A 165 -22.07 -8.97 -8.10
C ILE A 165 -21.87 -8.05 -9.29
#